data_AF-A0A7Y0A517-F1
#
_entry.id   AF-A0A7Y0A517-F1
#
_cell.length_a   1.000
_cell.length_b   1.000
_cell.length_c   1.000
_cell.angle_alpha   90.00
_cell.angle_beta   90.00
_cell.angle_gamma   90.00
#
_symmetry.space_group_name_H-M   'P 1'
#
loop_
_entity.id
_entity.type
_entity.pdbx_description
1 polymer ?
#
loop_
_entity_poly.entity_id
_entity_poly.type
_entity_poly.pdbx_seq_one_letter_code
_entity_poly.pdbx_strand_id
1 'polypeptide(L)'
;MTKLYILGAVSLLLLSCKTDNDNEDNAASIVANWKFSKAEVVSGSDNTTVLYSQTLTGCDANTTFEFKSDGKYAIRYFLKQNNQCQFDYEDAGIYNYDQTAQTIAAKRSNSSHTEIYKVERLNNDELVLSLYDDYDQNNDGIEDKNVYYLNK
;
A
#
# COMPACT_ATOMS: atom_id res chain seq x y z
N MET A 1 -60.75 -8.10 0.30
CA MET A 1 -59.77 -9.18 0.06
C MET A 1 -58.59 -8.55 -0.69
N THR A 2 -57.55 -8.16 0.04
CA THR A 2 -56.19 -8.78 -0.01
C THR A 2 -55.52 -8.56 -1.38
N LYS A 3 -54.38 -7.87 -1.52
CA LYS A 3 -53.06 -8.29 -1.01
C LYS A 3 -52.01 -7.16 -1.10
N LEU A 4 -51.13 -7.20 -0.11
CA LEU A 4 -49.81 -6.57 0.01
C LEU A 4 -48.86 -7.05 -1.10
N TYR A 5 -48.05 -6.15 -1.66
CA TYR A 5 -46.81 -6.52 -2.36
C TYR A 5 -45.66 -5.64 -1.88
N ILE A 6 -44.92 -6.16 -0.90
CA ILE A 6 -43.53 -5.79 -0.61
C ILE A 6 -42.68 -6.84 -1.32
N LEU A 7 -41.76 -6.43 -2.19
CA LEU A 7 -40.65 -7.22 -2.73
C LEU A 7 -39.70 -6.19 -3.35
N GLY A 8 -38.41 -6.07 -3.05
CA GLY A 8 -37.48 -6.82 -2.22
C GLY A 8 -36.10 -6.36 -2.70
N ALA A 9 -35.33 -5.68 -1.84
CA ALA A 9 -33.99 -5.21 -2.18
C ALA A 9 -33.05 -6.42 -2.31
N VAL A 10 -32.48 -6.62 -3.49
CA VAL A 10 -31.46 -7.65 -3.72
C VAL A 10 -30.12 -7.09 -3.26
N SER A 11 -29.73 -7.47 -2.05
CA SER A 11 -28.36 -7.27 -1.57
C SER A 11 -27.44 -8.28 -2.27
N LEU A 12 -26.57 -7.78 -3.15
CA LEU A 12 -25.44 -8.53 -3.69
C LEU A 12 -24.44 -8.76 -2.55
N LEU A 13 -24.54 -9.91 -1.88
CA LEU A 13 -23.49 -10.42 -1.01
C LEU A 13 -22.36 -10.92 -1.92
N LEU A 14 -21.25 -10.18 -1.96
CA LEU A 14 -19.99 -10.65 -2.53
C LEU A 14 -19.47 -11.80 -1.67
N LEU A 15 -19.77 -13.03 -2.09
CA LEU A 15 -19.14 -14.23 -1.58
C LEU A 15 -17.68 -14.21 -2.06
N SER A 16 -16.76 -13.85 -1.17
CA SER A 16 -15.33 -14.15 -1.37
C SER A 16 -15.16 -15.66 -1.20
N CYS A 17 -15.09 -16.38 -2.32
CA CYS A 17 -14.74 -17.79 -2.35
C CYS A 17 -13.27 -17.94 -1.96
N LYS A 18 -13.00 -18.35 -0.72
CA LYS A 18 -11.75 -19.04 -0.39
C LYS A 18 -11.80 -20.40 -1.05
N THR A 19 -10.91 -20.63 -2.01
CA THR A 19 -10.60 -21.98 -2.47
C THR A 19 -9.39 -22.41 -1.66
N ASP A 20 -9.62 -23.19 -0.61
CA ASP A 20 -8.54 -23.85 0.15
C ASP A 20 -7.95 -24.94 -0.73
N ASN A 21 -6.82 -24.63 -1.37
CA ASN A 21 -5.92 -25.65 -1.90
C ASN A 21 -4.74 -25.75 -0.93
N ASP A 22 -4.73 -26.84 -0.16
CA ASP A 22 -3.68 -27.25 0.77
C ASP A 22 -2.40 -27.66 0.02
N ASN A 23 -1.71 -26.68 -0.56
CA ASN A 23 -0.32 -26.79 -0.99
C ASN A 23 0.24 -25.38 -1.24
N GLU A 24 0.89 -24.76 -0.26
CA GLU A 24 1.98 -23.81 -0.48
C GLU A 24 2.73 -23.49 0.82
N ASP A 25 3.83 -24.20 1.03
CA ASP A 25 4.87 -23.84 1.98
C ASP A 25 5.37 -22.39 1.69
N ASN A 26 5.25 -21.49 2.67
CA ASN A 26 6.00 -20.23 2.76
C ASN A 26 5.84 -19.19 1.62
N ALA A 27 4.69 -19.10 0.94
CA ALA A 27 4.44 -17.97 0.04
C ALA A 27 4.43 -16.64 0.83
N ALA A 28 5.22 -15.66 0.41
CA ALA A 28 5.33 -14.38 1.10
C ALA A 28 3.99 -13.63 1.06
N SER A 29 3.47 -13.26 2.23
CA SER A 29 2.21 -12.54 2.37
C SER A 29 2.44 -11.04 2.47
N ILE A 30 1.63 -10.27 1.73
CA ILE A 30 1.53 -8.82 1.90
C ILE A 30 0.97 -8.43 3.28
N VAL A 31 0.12 -9.30 3.86
CA VAL A 31 -0.52 -9.08 5.17
C VAL A 31 0.55 -9.16 6.26
N ALA A 32 1.00 -8.00 6.72
CA ALA A 32 1.96 -7.85 7.81
C ALA A 32 2.01 -6.40 8.28
N ASN A 33 2.84 -6.15 9.29
CA ASN A 33 3.32 -4.82 9.64
C ASN A 33 4.71 -4.65 9.04
N TRP A 34 4.86 -3.71 8.12
CA TRP A 34 6.12 -3.41 7.45
C TRP A 34 6.66 -2.06 7.90
N LYS A 35 7.92 -1.99 8.31
CA LYS A 35 8.61 -0.75 8.68
C LYS A 35 9.14 -0.04 7.44
N PHE A 36 9.00 1.27 7.41
CA PHE A 36 9.50 2.09 6.31
C PHE A 36 10.99 2.37 6.45
N SER A 37 11.77 1.93 5.46
CA SER A 37 13.23 1.92 5.55
C SER A 37 13.91 2.87 4.58
N LYS A 38 13.41 2.98 3.35
CA LYS A 38 13.99 3.85 2.31
C LYS A 38 12.94 4.31 1.32
N ALA A 39 13.10 5.53 0.80
CA ALA A 39 12.37 6.05 -0.36
C ALA A 39 13.36 6.48 -1.44
N GLU A 40 13.02 6.26 -2.70
CA GLU A 40 13.78 6.72 -3.86
C GLU A 40 12.87 7.38 -4.89
N VAL A 41 13.40 8.38 -5.58
CA VAL A 41 12.86 8.89 -6.84
C VAL A 41 13.75 8.35 -7.95
N VAL A 42 13.14 7.64 -8.89
CA VAL A 42 13.82 6.99 -10.02
C VAL A 42 13.32 7.63 -11.31
N SER A 43 14.24 7.94 -12.22
CA SER A 43 13.90 8.58 -13.50
C SER A 43 12.89 7.75 -14.28
N GLY A 44 11.81 8.39 -14.74
CA GLY A 44 10.83 7.74 -15.61
C GLY A 44 11.38 7.35 -16.98
N SER A 45 12.41 8.06 -17.46
CA SER A 45 13.00 7.89 -18.78
C SER A 45 13.62 6.50 -19.00
N ASP A 46 14.27 5.95 -17.97
CA ASP A 46 14.94 4.65 -18.02
C ASP A 46 14.50 3.68 -16.92
N ASN A 47 13.70 4.13 -15.95
CA ASN A 47 13.21 3.37 -14.80
C ASN A 47 14.29 2.75 -13.90
N THR A 48 15.53 3.26 -13.97
CA THR A 48 16.70 2.72 -13.25
C THR A 48 17.59 3.78 -12.61
N THR A 49 17.68 4.98 -13.19
CA THR A 49 18.52 6.07 -12.66
C THR A 49 17.89 6.66 -11.41
N VAL A 50 18.53 6.49 -10.25
CA VAL A 50 18.09 7.10 -8.98
C VAL A 50 18.42 8.59 -8.99
N LEU A 51 17.40 9.44 -8.95
CA LEU A 51 17.51 10.90 -8.89
C LEU A 51 17.66 11.38 -7.43
N TYR A 52 16.91 10.77 -6.51
CA TYR A 52 16.94 11.05 -5.09
C TYR A 52 16.80 9.76 -4.27
N SER A 53 17.46 9.69 -3.12
CA SER A 53 17.38 8.55 -2.21
C SER A 53 17.42 9.04 -0.76
N GLN A 54 16.51 8.56 0.06
CA GLN A 54 16.43 8.86 1.47
C GLN A 54 16.23 7.58 2.26
N THR A 55 17.19 7.28 3.14
CA THR A 55 17.00 6.27 4.18
C THR A 55 16.29 6.91 5.36
N LEU A 56 15.24 6.26 5.86
CA LEU A 56 14.48 6.75 7.01
C LEU A 56 15.33 6.59 8.26
N THR A 57 15.45 7.65 9.05
CA THR A 57 16.25 7.68 10.28
C THR A 57 15.48 8.41 11.38
N GLY A 58 15.97 8.33 12.62
CA GLY A 58 15.30 8.98 13.76
C GLY A 58 13.92 8.41 14.02
N CYS A 59 12.93 9.27 14.29
CA CYS A 59 11.57 8.83 14.60
C CYS A 59 10.79 8.38 13.37
N ASP A 60 11.10 8.93 12.20
CA ASP A 60 10.43 8.57 10.95
C ASP A 60 10.68 7.10 10.58
N ALA A 61 11.80 6.51 11.04
CA ALA A 61 12.12 5.09 10.91
C ALA A 61 11.18 4.16 11.70
N ASN A 62 10.35 4.71 12.59
CA ASN A 62 9.28 3.97 13.26
C ASN A 62 7.99 3.93 12.42
N THR A 63 7.95 4.61 11.26
CA THR A 63 6.78 4.58 10.38
C THR A 63 6.47 3.16 9.93
N THR A 64 5.22 2.74 10.05
CA THR A 64 4.79 1.37 9.70
C THR A 64 3.62 1.37 8.73
N PHE A 65 3.69 0.50 7.74
CA PHE A 65 2.63 0.15 6.79
C PHE A 65 2.03 -1.19 7.21
N GLU A 66 0.80 -1.17 7.69
CA GLU A 66 0.05 -2.35 8.10
C GLU A 66 -0.95 -2.71 7.01
N PHE A 67 -0.83 -3.93 6.47
CA PHE A 67 -1.83 -4.52 5.56
C PHE A 67 -2.53 -5.65 6.29
N LYS A 68 -3.87 -5.60 6.37
CA LYS A 68 -4.69 -6.56 7.13
C LYS A 68 -5.43 -7.52 6.22
N SER A 69 -5.64 -8.74 6.69
CA SER A 69 -6.36 -9.79 5.94
C SER A 69 -7.83 -9.46 5.63
N ASP A 70 -8.40 -8.45 6.29
CA ASP A 70 -9.77 -7.96 6.02
C ASP A 70 -9.82 -6.86 4.94
N GLY A 71 -8.70 -6.62 4.23
CA GLY A 71 -8.62 -5.65 3.14
C GLY A 71 -8.45 -4.20 3.61
N LYS A 72 -8.10 -3.98 4.88
CA LYS A 72 -7.77 -2.64 5.40
C LYS A 72 -6.27 -2.42 5.47
N TYR A 73 -5.85 -1.19 5.23
CA TYR A 73 -4.48 -0.77 5.49
C TYR A 73 -4.41 0.42 6.42
N ALA A 74 -3.28 0.59 7.09
CA ALA A 74 -2.97 1.77 7.89
C ALA A 74 -1.47 2.09 7.80
N ILE A 75 -1.13 3.35 7.59
CA ILE A 75 0.22 3.88 7.67
C ILE A 75 0.30 4.76 8.91
N ARG A 76 1.16 4.41 9.86
CA ARG A 76 1.35 5.17 11.10
C ARG A 76 2.65 5.93 11.02
N TYR A 77 2.56 7.25 11.08
CA TYR A 77 3.69 8.14 11.06
C TYR A 77 4.12 8.51 12.47
N PHE A 78 5.42 8.67 12.66
CA PHE A 78 6.01 9.02 13.94
C PHE A 78 6.96 10.19 13.75
N LEU A 79 6.92 11.14 14.67
CA LEU A 79 7.84 12.27 14.66
C LEU A 79 8.43 12.52 16.05
N LYS A 80 9.50 13.31 16.10
CA LYS A 80 10.16 13.66 17.35
C LYS A 80 9.44 14.83 18.04
N GLN A 81 8.79 14.56 19.17
CA GLN A 81 8.20 15.57 20.06
C GLN A 81 8.82 15.46 21.46
N ASN A 82 9.23 16.59 22.03
CA ASN A 82 9.84 16.65 23.38
C ASN A 82 10.98 15.63 23.59
N ASN A 83 11.88 15.50 22.61
CA ASN A 83 12.97 14.51 22.59
C ASN A 83 12.58 13.03 22.62
N GLN A 84 11.31 12.70 22.37
CA GLN A 84 10.82 11.34 22.26
C GLN A 84 10.15 11.11 20.90
N CYS A 85 10.20 9.88 20.40
CA CYS A 85 9.41 9.51 19.23
C CYS A 85 7.98 9.27 19.66
N GLN A 86 7.06 10.03 19.05
CA GLN A 86 5.64 9.97 19.33
C GLN A 86 4.88 9.72 18.04
N PHE A 87 3.74 9.05 18.16
CA PHE A 87 2.78 8.93 17.09
C PHE A 87 2.35 10.33 16.65
N ASP A 88 2.37 10.58 15.34
CA ASP A 88 1.94 11.84 14.75
C ASP A 88 0.50 11.73 14.22
N TYR A 89 0.33 10.94 13.16
CA TYR A 89 -0.96 10.66 12.57
C TYR A 89 -0.99 9.28 11.90
N GLU A 90 -2.21 8.83 11.58
CA GLU A 90 -2.47 7.61 10.84
C GLU A 90 -3.19 7.97 9.54
N ASP A 91 -2.71 7.42 8.43
CA ASP A 91 -3.44 7.40 7.17
C ASP A 91 -3.95 5.98 6.92
N ALA A 92 -5.26 5.81 6.79
CA ALA A 92 -5.89 4.50 6.74
C ALA A 92 -6.96 4.43 5.66
N GLY A 93 -7.26 3.20 5.26
CA GLY A 93 -8.22 2.96 4.21
C GLY A 93 -8.42 1.49 3.91
N ILE A 94 -8.85 1.23 2.67
CA ILE A 94 -9.01 -0.11 2.13
C ILE A 94 -7.99 -0.34 1.02
N TYR A 95 -7.57 -1.58 0.86
CA TYR A 95 -6.71 -2.00 -0.23
C TYR A 95 -7.19 -3.31 -0.86
N ASN A 96 -6.86 -3.49 -2.13
CA ASN A 96 -6.97 -4.76 -2.83
C ASN A 96 -5.62 -5.12 -3.45
N TYR A 97 -5.07 -6.27 -3.08
CA TYR A 97 -3.85 -6.79 -3.68
C TYR A 97 -4.19 -7.80 -4.78
N ASP A 98 -3.78 -7.51 -6.00
CA ASP A 98 -3.81 -8.44 -7.12
C ASP A 98 -2.42 -9.08 -7.28
N GLN A 99 -2.31 -10.33 -6.86
CA GLN A 99 -1.07 -11.09 -6.94
C GLN A 99 -0.65 -11.39 -8.39
N THR A 100 -1.61 -11.52 -9.31
CA THR A 100 -1.33 -11.83 -10.72
C THR A 100 -0.78 -10.60 -11.43
N ALA A 101 -1.40 -9.44 -11.21
CA ALA A 101 -0.94 -8.17 -11.77
C ALA A 101 0.24 -7.57 -11.00
N GLN A 102 0.55 -8.10 -9.80
CA GLN A 102 1.49 -7.52 -8.85
C GLN A 102 1.17 -6.05 -8.56
N THR A 103 -0.09 -5.75 -8.24
CA THR A 103 -0.54 -4.38 -7.93
C THR A 103 -1.35 -4.31 -6.65
N ILE A 104 -1.26 -3.17 -5.96
CA ILE A 104 -2.10 -2.82 -4.82
C ILE A 104 -2.92 -1.59 -5.22
N ALA A 105 -4.24 -1.73 -5.22
CA ALA A 105 -5.14 -0.59 -5.31
C ALA A 105 -5.49 -0.14 -3.89
N ALA A 106 -5.02 1.03 -3.48
CA ALA A 106 -5.22 1.59 -2.13
C ALA A 106 -6.10 2.85 -2.18
N LYS A 107 -7.09 2.91 -1.30
CA LYS A 107 -8.01 4.04 -1.18
C LYS A 107 -8.13 4.48 0.27
N ARG A 108 -7.67 5.70 0.55
CA ARG A 108 -7.81 6.35 1.87
C ARG A 108 -9.28 6.55 2.22
N SER A 109 -9.61 6.46 3.50
CA SER A 109 -11.00 6.62 3.98
C SER A 109 -11.61 7.99 3.66
N ASN A 110 -10.79 9.04 3.56
CA ASN A 110 -11.22 10.41 3.29
C ASN A 110 -11.01 10.86 1.82
N SER A 111 -10.66 9.94 0.93
CA SER A 111 -10.38 10.24 -0.49
C SER A 111 -11.32 9.48 -1.42
N SER A 112 -11.72 10.12 -2.53
CA SER A 112 -12.36 9.43 -3.65
C SER A 112 -11.34 8.79 -4.60
N HIS A 113 -10.08 9.23 -4.55
CA HIS A 113 -9.00 8.76 -5.39
C HIS A 113 -8.45 7.41 -4.90
N THR A 114 -8.06 6.55 -5.85
CA THR A 114 -7.43 5.25 -5.59
C THR A 114 -6.04 5.28 -6.20
N GLU A 115 -5.03 5.10 -5.35
CA GLU A 115 -3.64 4.99 -5.76
C GLU A 115 -3.36 3.54 -6.18
N ILE A 116 -2.65 3.36 -7.29
CA ILE A 116 -2.24 2.04 -7.78
C ILE A 116 -0.74 1.91 -7.61
N TYR A 117 -0.32 1.08 -6.66
CA TYR A 117 1.08 0.73 -6.44
C TYR A 117 1.40 -0.54 -7.22
N LYS A 118 2.54 -0.57 -7.89
CA LYS A 118 3.17 -1.79 -8.36
C LYS A 118 3.97 -2.43 -7.22
N VAL A 119 3.87 -3.74 -7.09
CA VAL A 119 4.69 -4.55 -6.18
C VAL A 119 5.93 -5.00 -6.94
N GLU A 120 7.02 -4.25 -6.81
CA GLU A 120 8.30 -4.55 -7.46
C GLU A 120 8.97 -5.77 -6.80
N ARG A 121 8.71 -6.00 -5.51
CA ARG A 121 9.21 -7.16 -4.76
C ARG A 121 8.34 -7.45 -3.55
N LEU A 122 8.09 -8.73 -3.29
CA LEU A 122 7.48 -9.22 -2.06
C LEU A 122 8.14 -10.54 -1.67
N ASN A 123 8.81 -10.56 -0.52
CA ASN A 123 9.33 -11.76 0.12
C ASN A 123 9.05 -11.72 1.64
N ASN A 124 9.60 -12.65 2.42
CA ASN A 124 9.28 -12.74 3.85
C ASN A 124 9.78 -11.54 4.66
N ASP A 125 10.82 -10.84 4.19
CA ASP A 125 11.52 -9.80 4.94
C ASP A 125 11.42 -8.41 4.28
N GLU A 126 11.07 -8.35 2.99
CA GLU A 126 11.06 -7.12 2.20
C GLU A 126 9.81 -7.00 1.31
N LEU A 127 9.23 -5.80 1.31
CA LEU A 127 8.21 -5.34 0.38
C LEU A 127 8.71 -4.07 -0.29
N VAL A 128 8.77 -4.08 -1.62
CA VAL A 128 9.13 -2.90 -2.43
C VAL A 128 7.93 -2.51 -3.28
N LEU A 129 7.47 -1.28 -3.10
CA LEU A 129 6.35 -0.69 -3.81
C LEU A 129 6.82 0.44 -4.70
N SER A 130 6.15 0.66 -5.81
CA SER A 130 6.39 1.85 -6.63
C SER A 130 5.11 2.40 -7.25
N LEU A 131 5.10 3.70 -7.50
CA LEU A 131 4.09 4.38 -8.32
C LEU A 131 4.77 5.51 -9.10
N TYR A 132 4.16 5.90 -10.23
CA TYR A 132 4.55 7.15 -10.87
C TYR A 132 4.00 8.31 -10.07
N ASP A 133 4.84 9.32 -9.87
CA ASP A 133 4.42 10.61 -9.35
C ASP A 133 3.94 11.49 -10.51
N ASP A 134 3.05 12.42 -10.24
CA ASP A 134 2.63 13.42 -11.24
C ASP A 134 3.70 14.53 -11.43
N TYR A 135 4.92 14.29 -10.96
CA TYR A 135 6.04 15.23 -10.97
C TYR A 135 7.23 14.70 -11.75
N ASP A 136 7.71 15.53 -12.67
CA ASP A 136 8.99 15.40 -13.36
C ASP A 136 10.05 16.19 -12.56
N GLN A 137 10.85 15.47 -11.77
CA GLN A 137 11.79 16.08 -10.80
C GLN A 137 13.07 16.58 -11.49
N ASN A 138 13.42 16.03 -12.65
CA ASN A 138 14.62 16.41 -13.40
C ASN A 138 14.33 17.33 -14.61
N ASN A 139 13.05 17.61 -14.90
CA ASN A 139 12.54 18.37 -16.04
C ASN A 139 12.90 17.77 -17.42
N ASP A 140 12.92 16.43 -17.55
CA ASP A 140 13.20 15.74 -18.82
C ASP A 140 11.96 15.50 -19.70
N GLY A 141 10.78 15.85 -19.20
CA GLY A 141 9.48 15.70 -19.86
C GLY A 141 8.79 14.35 -19.60
N ILE A 142 9.35 13.51 -18.73
CA ILE A 142 8.80 12.20 -18.35
C ILE A 142 8.58 12.16 -16.83
N GLU A 143 7.40 11.70 -16.40
CA GLU A 143 7.06 11.55 -14.98
C GLU A 143 7.97 10.54 -14.27
N ASP A 144 8.44 10.90 -13.08
CA ASP A 144 9.36 10.06 -12.31
C ASP A 144 8.62 9.05 -11.41
N LYS A 145 9.34 7.99 -11.01
CA LYS A 145 8.80 6.90 -10.21
C LYS A 145 9.25 7.00 -8.76
N ASN A 146 8.30 7.07 -7.83
CA ASN A 146 8.55 6.89 -6.41
C ASN A 146 8.67 5.40 -6.09
N VAL A 147 9.69 5.02 -5.32
CA VAL A 147 9.93 3.64 -4.86
C VAL A 147 10.07 3.62 -3.34
N TYR A 148 9.27 2.80 -2.68
CA TYR A 148 9.26 2.63 -1.22
C TYR A 148 9.74 1.25 -0.83
N TYR A 149 10.70 1.20 0.09
CA TYR A 149 11.30 -0.01 0.60
C TYR A 149 10.85 -0.23 2.04
N LEU A 150 10.23 -1.37 2.28
CA LEU A 150 9.62 -1.73 3.54
C LEU A 150 10.20 -3.07 4.03
N ASN A 151 10.49 -3.18 5.32
CA ASN A 151 11.08 -4.39 5.92
C ASN A 151 10.36 -4.86 7.20
N LYS A 152 10.60 -6.10 7.63
CA LYS A 152 10.09 -6.63 8.91
C LYS A 152 11.12 -6.52 10.03
#